data_AF-A0A350X5E6-F1
#
_entry.id   AF-A0A350X5E6-F1
#
_cell.length_a   1.000
_cell.length_b   1.000
_cell.length_c   1.000
_cell.angle_alpha   90.00
_cell.angle_beta   90.00
_cell.angle_gamma   90.00
#
_symmetry.space_group_name_H-M   'P 1'
#
loop_
_entity.id
_entity.type
_entity.pdbx_description
1 polymer ?
#
loop_
_entity_poly.entity_id
_entity_poly.type
_entity_poly.pdbx_seq_one_letter_code
_entity_poly.pdbx_strand_id
1 'polypeptide(L)'
;MESMITQALKEWATAVDALAAGKTIMLLRKGGIKEEGNSFKVAHNRVLLYPTFEHQRPELLKADYARRVQPVESGWHPETIRISSWAEITDIFQVSAAETVAALLPDHIWNEEFVSTRLKWKPRQPLYVLLLRTYKLPQVCEIQYMPEYGGCKSWIDLAEDISLAGSVAVLDDATYTQKVGEIREAIKHRESDSCCLPEKVGV
;
A
#
# COMPACT_ATOMS: atom_id res chain seq x y z
N MET A 1 -17.47 8.37 20.31
CA MET A 1 -16.11 8.06 20.80
C MET A 1 -15.17 8.47 19.68
N GLU A 2 -14.48 9.60 19.84
CA GLU A 2 -13.54 10.07 18.84
C GLU A 2 -12.40 9.06 18.73
N SER A 3 -12.22 8.48 17.54
CA SER A 3 -11.11 7.57 17.29
C SER A 3 -9.89 8.45 17.00
N MET A 4 -9.05 8.65 18.01
CA MET A 4 -7.71 9.21 17.86
C MET A 4 -6.74 8.05 17.58
N ILE A 5 -5.80 8.22 16.66
CA ILE A 5 -4.74 7.24 16.40
C ILE A 5 -3.40 7.92 16.16
N THR A 6 -2.30 7.20 16.44
CA THR A 6 -0.92 7.60 16.09
C THR A 6 -0.30 6.68 15.04
N GLN A 7 -0.93 5.54 14.77
CA GLN A 7 -0.36 4.51 13.91
C GLN A 7 -0.33 5.00 12.47
N ALA A 8 0.84 5.01 11.86
CA ALA A 8 1.03 5.48 10.50
C ALA A 8 1.74 4.45 9.63
N LEU A 9 1.26 4.33 8.40
CA LEU A 9 1.90 3.58 7.33
C LEU A 9 2.66 4.55 6.45
N LYS A 10 3.99 4.45 6.50
CA LYS A 10 4.89 5.21 5.63
C LYS A 10 4.90 4.61 4.23
N GLU A 11 4.66 5.46 3.25
CA GLU A 11 4.62 5.10 1.84
C GLU A 11 5.06 6.28 0.97
N TRP A 12 5.55 6.02 -0.25
CA TRP A 12 5.93 7.09 -1.17
C TRP A 12 4.77 8.09 -1.32
N ALA A 13 5.08 9.39 -1.21
CA ALA A 13 4.11 10.47 -1.30
C ALA A 13 3.17 10.32 -2.51
N THR A 14 3.69 9.92 -3.68
CA THR A 14 2.87 9.67 -4.87
C THR A 14 1.86 8.52 -4.71
N ALA A 15 2.19 7.48 -3.95
CA ALA A 15 1.25 6.41 -3.61
C ALA A 15 0.21 6.86 -2.58
N VAL A 16 0.60 7.66 -1.59
CA VAL A 16 -0.35 8.29 -0.66
C VAL A 16 -1.33 9.18 -1.43
N ASP A 17 -0.84 10.00 -2.36
CA ASP A 17 -1.68 10.85 -3.20
C ASP A 17 -2.64 10.04 -4.07
N ALA A 18 -2.18 8.93 -4.65
CA ALA A 18 -3.01 8.06 -5.47
C ALA A 18 -4.14 7.38 -4.66
N LEU A 19 -3.85 6.96 -3.43
CA LEU A 19 -4.84 6.43 -2.49
C LEU A 19 -5.85 7.51 -2.09
N ALA A 20 -5.37 8.69 -1.68
CA ALA A 20 -6.20 9.82 -1.26
C ALA A 20 -7.06 10.39 -2.41
N ALA A 21 -6.67 10.16 -3.65
CA ALA A 21 -7.42 10.53 -4.85
C ALA A 21 -8.31 9.38 -5.40
N GLY A 22 -8.33 8.20 -4.76
CA GLY A 22 -9.14 7.06 -5.18
C GLY A 22 -8.68 6.45 -6.51
N LYS A 23 -7.44 6.72 -6.93
CA LYS A 23 -6.85 6.20 -8.17
C LYS A 23 -6.39 4.76 -8.04
N THR A 24 -6.11 4.33 -6.82
CA THR A 24 -5.87 2.94 -6.44
C THR A 24 -6.46 2.69 -5.06
N ILE A 25 -6.74 1.44 -4.75
CA ILE A 25 -7.02 0.98 -3.39
C ILE A 25 -5.94 0.02 -2.90
N MET A 26 -4.84 -0.14 -3.64
CA MET A 26 -3.94 -1.29 -3.50
C MET A 26 -2.51 -0.87 -3.20
N LEU A 27 -1.88 -1.55 -2.24
CA LEU A 27 -0.45 -1.46 -1.96
C LEU A 27 0.22 -2.84 -2.03
N LEU A 28 1.49 -2.85 -2.42
CA LEU A 28 2.33 -4.05 -2.50
C LEU A 28 3.40 -4.01 -1.40
N ARG A 29 3.52 -5.06 -0.59
CA ARG A 29 4.46 -5.13 0.56
C ARG A 29 5.17 -6.48 0.64
N LYS A 30 6.39 -6.52 1.16
CA LYS A 30 7.18 -7.76 1.36
C LYS A 30 7.62 -7.98 2.82
N GLY A 31 7.11 -7.20 3.76
CA GLY A 31 7.52 -7.30 5.17
C GLY A 31 6.60 -6.52 6.10
N GLY A 32 6.75 -6.75 7.41
CA GLY A 32 5.91 -6.12 8.43
C GLY A 32 4.50 -6.71 8.55
N ILE A 33 4.27 -7.88 7.96
CA ILE A 33 3.02 -8.65 8.04
C ILE A 33 3.36 -10.01 8.63
N LYS A 34 2.61 -10.42 9.66
CA LYS A 34 2.80 -11.70 10.37
C LYS A 34 1.58 -12.58 10.16
N GLU A 35 1.81 -13.88 10.13
CA GLU A 35 0.74 -14.87 10.17
C GLU A 35 0.37 -15.13 11.62
N GLU A 36 -0.91 -14.99 11.96
CA GLU A 36 -1.46 -15.32 13.27
C GLU A 36 -2.70 -16.22 13.06
N GLY A 37 -2.53 -17.51 13.37
CA GLY A 37 -3.53 -18.53 13.04
C GLY A 37 -3.66 -18.70 11.53
N ASN A 38 -4.90 -18.69 11.02
CA ASN A 38 -5.19 -18.79 9.57
C ASN A 38 -5.35 -17.41 8.90
N SER A 39 -4.84 -16.34 9.50
CA SER A 39 -5.00 -14.97 8.99
C SER A 39 -3.70 -14.19 9.03
N PHE A 40 -3.47 -13.36 8.00
CA PHE A 40 -2.38 -12.40 8.00
C PHE A 40 -2.81 -11.13 8.69
N LYS A 41 -1.96 -10.63 9.59
CA LYS A 41 -2.20 -9.40 10.30
C LYS A 41 -1.05 -8.42 10.12
N VAL A 42 -1.46 -7.18 9.94
CA VAL A 42 -0.66 -5.98 10.21
C VAL A 42 -0.82 -5.63 11.69
N ALA A 43 0.14 -4.88 12.24
CA ALA A 43 0.07 -4.45 13.64
C ALA A 43 -1.22 -3.65 13.93
N HIS A 44 -1.70 -2.90 12.94
CA HIS A 44 -2.88 -2.05 13.05
C HIS A 44 -3.66 -2.07 11.73
N ASN A 45 -4.97 -2.26 11.82
CA ASN A 45 -5.86 -2.26 10.65
C ASN A 45 -6.27 -0.85 10.22
N ARG A 46 -6.20 0.15 11.11
CA ARG A 46 -6.41 1.56 10.78
C ARG A 46 -5.10 2.31 10.93
N VAL A 47 -4.71 3.03 9.88
CA VAL A 47 -3.45 3.75 9.84
C VAL A 47 -3.58 5.09 9.13
N LEU A 48 -2.88 6.09 9.64
CA LEU A 48 -2.62 7.35 8.95
C LEU A 48 -1.69 7.09 7.76
N LEU A 49 -1.95 7.73 6.63
CA LEU A 49 -1.07 7.62 5.46
C LEU A 49 0.02 8.67 5.56
N TYR A 50 1.24 8.24 5.87
CA TYR A 50 2.40 9.13 6.00
C TYR A 50 3.16 9.20 4.68
N PRO A 51 3.21 10.37 4.02
CA PRO A 51 3.95 10.53 2.77
C PRO A 51 5.46 10.65 3.04
N THR A 52 6.25 9.76 2.43
CA THR A 52 7.72 9.86 2.41
C THR A 52 8.26 10.14 1.02
N PHE A 53 9.38 10.84 0.97
CA PHE A 53 10.14 11.15 -0.24
C PHE A 53 11.43 10.31 -0.35
N GLU A 54 11.71 9.50 0.68
CA GLU A 54 12.88 8.63 0.73
C GLU A 54 12.84 7.57 -0.39
N HIS A 55 13.93 7.51 -1.16
CA HIS A 55 14.14 6.52 -2.21
C HIS A 55 13.04 6.47 -3.28
N GLN A 56 12.33 7.58 -3.52
CA GLN A 56 11.40 7.64 -4.64
C GLN A 56 12.15 7.49 -5.95
N ARG A 57 11.67 6.54 -6.77
CA ARG A 57 12.24 6.22 -8.07
C ARG A 57 11.14 6.36 -9.12
N PRO A 58 11.04 7.51 -9.81
CA PRO A 58 10.01 7.76 -10.82
C PRO A 58 9.96 6.66 -11.88
N GLU A 59 11.09 6.06 -12.22
CA GLU A 59 11.22 4.98 -13.21
C GLU A 59 10.53 3.67 -12.79
N LEU A 60 10.13 3.52 -11.51
CA LEU A 60 9.39 2.37 -11.00
C LEU A 60 7.86 2.61 -10.99
N LEU A 61 7.41 3.79 -11.40
CA LEU A 61 6.01 4.18 -11.50
C LEU A 61 5.54 4.13 -12.96
N LYS A 62 4.23 3.95 -13.15
CA LYS A 62 3.61 4.22 -14.45
C LYS A 62 3.73 5.71 -14.80
N ALA A 63 3.78 6.01 -16.10
CA ALA A 63 4.11 7.33 -16.62
C ALA A 63 3.31 8.50 -15.99
N ASP A 64 2.01 8.33 -15.76
CA ASP A 64 1.14 9.37 -15.19
C ASP A 64 1.47 9.72 -13.73
N TYR A 65 2.04 8.78 -12.99
CA TYR A 65 2.48 8.96 -11.60
C TYR A 65 3.95 9.39 -11.54
N ALA A 66 4.80 8.84 -12.40
CA ALA A 66 6.21 9.19 -12.48
C ALA A 66 6.42 10.70 -12.68
N ARG A 67 5.60 11.34 -13.53
CA ARG A 67 5.64 12.79 -13.78
C ARG A 67 5.29 13.66 -12.56
N ARG A 68 4.70 13.09 -11.52
CA ARG A 68 4.29 13.78 -10.28
C ARG A 68 5.34 13.69 -9.18
N VAL A 69 6.36 12.84 -9.36
CA VAL A 69 7.45 12.73 -8.40
C VAL A 69 8.32 13.96 -8.49
N GLN A 70 8.50 14.65 -7.37
CA GLN A 70 9.46 15.73 -7.26
C GLN A 70 10.84 15.14 -6.95
N PRO A 71 11.89 15.45 -7.73
CA PRO A 71 13.25 15.05 -7.40
C PRO A 71 13.68 15.70 -6.08
N VAL A 72 14.17 14.90 -5.15
CA VAL A 72 14.72 15.36 -3.87
C VAL A 72 16.07 14.70 -3.63
N GLU A 73 16.91 15.33 -2.80
CA GLU A 73 18.18 14.74 -2.40
C GLU A 73 17.99 13.47 -1.57
N SER A 74 18.99 12.57 -1.58
CA SER A 74 18.92 11.36 -0.77
C SER A 74 18.87 11.71 0.71
N GLY A 75 17.86 11.19 1.43
CA GLY A 75 17.64 11.49 2.85
C GLY A 75 16.89 12.80 3.09
N TRP A 76 16.48 13.51 2.04
CA TRP A 76 15.64 14.69 2.17
C TRP A 76 14.27 14.35 2.75
N HIS A 77 13.78 15.23 3.60
CA HIS A 77 12.44 15.24 4.15
C HIS A 77 12.00 16.70 4.34
N PRO A 78 10.69 17.00 4.34
CA PRO A 78 10.22 18.32 4.73
C PRO A 78 10.36 18.52 6.25
N GLU A 79 10.38 19.77 6.70
CA GLU A 79 10.36 20.11 8.13
C GLU A 79 9.02 19.73 8.77
N THR A 80 7.92 19.87 8.02
CA THR A 80 6.57 19.55 8.45
C THR A 80 5.93 18.55 7.49
N ILE A 81 5.29 17.53 8.04
CA ILE A 81 4.62 16.46 7.30
C ILE A 81 3.11 16.72 7.30
N ARG A 82 2.50 16.65 6.13
CA ARG A 82 1.07 16.86 5.94
C ARG A 82 0.34 15.54 5.90
N ILE A 83 -0.41 15.23 6.95
CA ILE A 83 -1.29 14.06 7.02
C ILE A 83 -2.70 14.50 6.64
N SER A 84 -3.17 14.05 5.48
CA SER A 84 -4.48 14.43 4.92
C SER A 84 -5.48 13.29 4.87
N SER A 85 -5.02 12.05 5.09
CA SER A 85 -5.81 10.85 4.89
C SER A 85 -5.34 9.72 5.80
N TRP A 86 -6.25 8.79 6.00
CA TRP A 86 -6.02 7.52 6.69
C TRP A 86 -6.68 6.40 5.90
N ALA A 87 -6.32 5.16 6.20
CA ALA A 87 -6.92 4.00 5.59
C ALA A 87 -7.22 2.91 6.59
N GLU A 88 -8.30 2.19 6.32
CA GLU A 88 -8.58 0.89 6.90
C GLU A 88 -8.09 -0.19 5.93
N ILE A 89 -7.23 -1.08 6.39
CA ILE A 89 -6.76 -2.25 5.64
C ILE A 89 -7.87 -3.30 5.73
N THR A 90 -8.60 -3.50 4.63
CA THR A 90 -9.76 -4.40 4.61
C THR A 90 -9.40 -5.82 4.21
N ASP A 91 -8.36 -5.97 3.39
CA ASP A 91 -7.95 -7.26 2.85
C ASP A 91 -6.43 -7.35 2.75
N ILE A 92 -5.90 -8.55 2.97
CA ILE A 92 -4.49 -8.88 2.79
C ILE A 92 -4.43 -10.20 2.03
N PHE A 93 -3.82 -10.19 0.84
CA PHE A 93 -3.57 -11.38 0.04
C PHE A 93 -2.07 -11.66 -0.02
N GLN A 94 -1.72 -12.94 -0.13
CA GLN A 94 -0.36 -13.36 -0.47
C GLN A 94 -0.31 -13.74 -1.93
N VAL A 95 0.66 -13.20 -2.65
CA VAL A 95 0.88 -13.49 -4.06
C VAL A 95 2.35 -13.84 -4.27
N SER A 96 2.59 -15.03 -4.80
CA SER A 96 3.93 -15.52 -5.13
C SER A 96 4.12 -15.75 -6.63
N ALA A 97 3.03 -16.01 -7.36
CA ALA A 97 3.05 -16.21 -8.81
C ALA A 97 3.19 -14.89 -9.55
N ALA A 98 4.11 -14.82 -10.52
CA ALA A 98 4.36 -13.62 -11.30
C ALA A 98 3.16 -13.25 -12.17
N GLU A 99 2.45 -14.25 -12.68
CA GLU A 99 1.26 -14.15 -13.51
C GLU A 99 0.12 -13.47 -12.74
N THR A 100 -0.05 -13.82 -11.46
CA THR A 100 -1.05 -13.20 -10.58
C THR A 100 -0.73 -11.73 -10.33
N VAL A 101 0.53 -11.37 -10.05
CA VAL A 101 0.87 -9.95 -9.85
C VAL A 101 0.76 -9.16 -11.16
N ALA A 102 1.11 -9.77 -12.30
CA ALA A 102 0.93 -9.15 -13.61
C ALA A 102 -0.55 -8.84 -13.89
N ALA A 103 -1.47 -9.71 -13.48
CA ALA A 103 -2.91 -9.45 -13.62
C ALA A 103 -3.39 -8.25 -12.79
N LEU A 104 -2.70 -7.92 -11.69
CA LEU A 104 -3.00 -6.78 -10.82
C LEU A 104 -2.36 -5.47 -11.29
N LEU A 105 -1.58 -5.48 -12.37
CA LEU A 105 -0.95 -4.27 -12.92
C LEU A 105 -1.94 -3.12 -13.09
N PRO A 106 -3.16 -3.29 -13.63
CA PRO A 106 -4.12 -2.20 -13.80
C PRO A 106 -4.50 -1.49 -12.49
N ASP A 107 -4.46 -2.18 -11.35
CA ASP A 107 -5.05 -1.74 -10.08
C ASP A 107 -4.10 -0.95 -9.18
N HIS A 108 -2.82 -0.82 -9.54
CA HIS A 108 -1.81 -0.07 -8.79
C HIS A 108 -1.03 0.93 -9.63
N ILE A 109 -0.20 1.75 -8.98
CA ILE A 109 0.56 2.82 -9.64
C ILE A 109 1.93 2.39 -10.17
N TRP A 110 2.45 1.29 -9.64
CA TRP A 110 3.77 0.74 -10.00
C TRP A 110 3.78 0.14 -11.41
N ASN A 111 4.94 0.11 -12.05
CA ASN A 111 5.13 -0.58 -13.32
C ASN A 111 5.59 -2.04 -13.12
N GLU A 112 5.77 -2.75 -14.23
CA GLU A 112 6.21 -4.14 -14.30
C GLU A 112 7.59 -4.35 -13.68
N GLU A 113 8.50 -3.39 -13.83
CA GLU A 113 9.86 -3.46 -13.28
C GLU A 113 9.83 -3.48 -11.74
N PHE A 114 9.03 -2.61 -11.13
CA PHE A 114 8.84 -2.59 -9.67
C PHE A 114 8.34 -3.93 -9.15
N VAL A 115 7.27 -4.45 -9.78
CA VAL A 115 6.66 -5.73 -9.42
C VAL A 115 7.67 -6.88 -9.53
N SER A 116 8.36 -6.97 -10.67
CA SER A 116 9.36 -8.01 -10.94
C SER A 116 10.49 -7.97 -9.92
N THR A 117 11.00 -6.77 -9.61
CA THR A 117 12.06 -6.56 -8.62
C THR A 117 11.60 -6.96 -7.22
N ARG A 118 10.35 -6.64 -6.84
CA ARG A 118 9.79 -7.02 -5.54
C ARG A 118 9.57 -8.51 -5.40
N LEU A 119 9.11 -9.20 -6.43
CA LEU A 119 8.96 -10.66 -6.42
C LEU A 119 10.31 -11.35 -6.24
N LYS A 120 11.34 -10.92 -6.98
CA LYS A 120 12.72 -11.44 -6.90
C LYS A 120 13.39 -11.15 -5.56
N TRP A 121 13.04 -10.03 -4.92
CA TRP A 121 13.57 -9.69 -3.60
C TRP A 121 12.98 -10.60 -2.51
N LYS A 122 13.84 -11.31 -1.78
CA LYS A 122 13.44 -12.36 -0.81
C LYS A 122 12.43 -13.33 -1.45
N PRO A 123 12.84 -14.16 -2.42
CA PRO A 123 11.93 -14.96 -3.25
C PRO A 123 11.17 -16.02 -2.46
N ARG A 124 11.66 -16.39 -1.27
CA ARG A 124 10.97 -17.30 -0.33
C ARG A 124 9.87 -16.63 0.49
N GLN A 125 9.72 -15.31 0.39
CA GLN A 125 8.66 -14.56 1.06
C GLN A 125 7.63 -14.10 0.02
N PRO A 126 6.32 -14.26 0.30
CA PRO A 126 5.29 -13.81 -0.63
C PRO A 126 5.28 -12.29 -0.75
N LEU A 127 4.76 -11.80 -1.87
CA LEU A 127 4.35 -10.40 -2.01
C LEU A 127 2.96 -10.28 -1.39
N TYR A 128 2.82 -9.41 -0.40
CA TYR A 128 1.53 -9.07 0.16
C TYR A 128 0.85 -7.98 -0.66
N VAL A 129 -0.40 -8.21 -0.99
CA VAL A 129 -1.31 -7.22 -1.58
C VAL A 129 -2.25 -6.76 -0.48
N LEU A 130 -2.20 -5.47 -0.15
CA LEU A 130 -3.14 -4.88 0.80
C LEU A 130 -4.19 -4.09 0.04
N LEU A 131 -5.46 -4.26 0.40
CA LEU A 131 -6.54 -3.37 -0.04
C LEU A 131 -6.89 -2.39 1.09
N LEU A 132 -6.90 -1.11 0.73
CA LEU A 132 -6.99 0.03 1.62
C LEU A 132 -8.25 0.83 1.31
N ARG A 133 -9.18 0.82 2.25
CA ARG A 133 -10.32 1.73 2.25
C ARG A 133 -9.86 3.07 2.79
N THR A 134 -9.62 4.01 1.87
CA THR A 134 -9.03 5.32 2.20
C THR A 134 -10.10 6.34 2.53
N TYR A 135 -9.81 7.19 3.51
CA TYR A 135 -10.66 8.28 3.96
C TYR A 135 -9.84 9.58 4.00
N LYS A 136 -10.46 10.70 3.61
CA LYS A 136 -9.89 12.03 3.81
C LYS A 136 -10.25 12.54 5.20
N LEU A 137 -9.26 13.08 5.89
CA LEU A 137 -9.48 13.83 7.11
C LEU A 137 -10.23 15.13 6.77
N PRO A 138 -11.09 15.65 7.67
CA PRO A 138 -11.80 16.91 7.43
C PRO A 138 -10.85 18.11 7.30
N GLN A 139 -9.67 18.03 7.93
CA GLN A 139 -8.61 19.02 7.85
C GLN A 139 -7.26 18.30 7.71
N VAL A 140 -6.32 18.92 7.00
CA VAL A 140 -4.95 18.41 6.92
C VAL A 140 -4.25 18.70 8.25
N CYS A 141 -3.71 17.66 8.87
CA CYS A 141 -2.89 17.78 10.06
C CYS A 141 -1.43 17.99 9.67
N GLU A 142 -0.82 19.03 10.20
CA GLU A 142 0.60 19.32 10.01
C GLU A 142 1.35 18.91 11.26
N ILE A 143 2.24 17.91 11.14
CA ILE A 143 3.07 17.41 12.23
C ILE A 143 4.53 17.75 11.96
N GLN A 144 5.31 17.97 13.00
CA GLN A 144 6.75 18.17 12.83
C GLN A 144 7.42 16.86 12.43
N TYR A 145 8.34 16.92 11.47
CA TYR A 145 9.21 15.79 11.18
C TYR A 145 10.10 15.50 12.39
N MET A 146 10.18 14.23 12.77
CA MET A 146 11.08 13.76 13.81
C MET A 146 12.05 12.74 13.20
N PRO A 147 13.35 12.75 13.56
CA PRO A 147 14.34 11.79 13.04
C PRO A 147 13.92 10.31 13.19
N GLU A 148 13.12 9.99 14.19
CA GLU A 148 12.57 8.66 14.47
C GLU A 148 11.66 8.14 13.35
N TYR A 149 11.04 9.04 12.57
CA TYR A 149 10.21 8.72 11.40
C TYR A 149 11.04 8.38 10.16
N GLY A 150 12.33 8.70 10.15
CA GLY A 150 13.23 8.45 9.03
C GLY A 150 13.61 6.97 8.83
N GLY A 151 14.26 6.69 7.71
CA GLY A 151 14.85 5.38 7.39
C GLY A 151 13.83 4.35 6.89
N CYS A 152 14.26 3.09 6.69
CA CYS A 152 13.46 2.09 5.97
C CYS A 152 12.29 1.45 6.76
N LYS A 153 11.80 2.09 7.82
CA LYS A 153 10.65 1.60 8.59
C LYS A 153 9.35 1.85 7.82
N SER A 154 8.48 0.85 7.77
CA SER A 154 7.17 0.97 7.12
C SER A 154 6.08 1.46 8.07
N TRP A 155 6.14 1.01 9.33
CA TRP A 155 5.16 1.35 10.36
C TRP A 155 5.85 2.24 11.37
N ILE A 156 5.22 3.37 11.70
CA ILE A 156 5.69 4.32 12.68
C ILE A 156 4.51 4.74 13.56
N ASP A 157 4.80 5.15 14.79
CA ASP A 157 3.84 5.83 15.65
C ASP A 157 4.20 7.32 15.63
N LEU A 158 3.22 8.16 15.32
CA LEU A 158 3.36 9.60 15.41
C LEU A 158 3.40 10.02 16.89
N ALA A 159 4.13 11.09 17.19
CA ALA A 159 4.15 11.70 18.51
C ALA A 159 2.82 12.38 18.87
N GLU A 160 2.02 12.73 17.86
CA GLU A 160 0.75 13.43 18.00
C GLU A 160 -0.41 12.53 17.58
N ASP A 161 -1.45 12.49 18.41
CA ASP A 161 -2.72 11.83 18.13
C ASP A 161 -3.51 12.59 17.05
N ILE A 162 -3.98 11.88 16.02
CA ILE A 162 -4.82 12.47 14.97
C ILE A 162 -6.24 11.93 15.06
N SER A 163 -7.21 12.85 15.10
CA SER A 163 -8.63 12.51 15.11
C SER A 163 -9.09 12.04 13.74
N LEU A 164 -9.77 10.89 13.70
CA LEU A 164 -10.43 10.40 12.50
C LEU A 164 -11.87 10.94 12.37
N ALA A 165 -12.36 11.71 13.35
CA ALA A 165 -13.73 12.22 13.36
C ALA A 165 -14.01 13.11 12.14
N GLY A 166 -15.21 12.97 11.56
CA GLY A 166 -15.61 13.75 10.37
C GLY A 166 -14.90 13.35 9.07
N SER A 167 -14.13 12.26 9.06
CA SER A 167 -13.50 11.76 7.84
C SER A 167 -14.53 11.28 6.82
N VAL A 168 -14.23 11.48 5.54
CA VAL A 168 -15.10 11.07 4.43
C VAL A 168 -14.39 10.02 3.59
N ALA A 169 -15.09 8.94 3.24
CA ALA A 169 -14.53 7.90 2.38
C ALA A 169 -14.18 8.47 1.01
N VAL A 170 -12.99 8.12 0.49
CA VAL A 170 -12.52 8.59 -0.82
C VAL A 170 -13.36 7.98 -1.95
N LEU A 171 -13.76 6.72 -1.79
CA LEU A 171 -14.68 6.01 -2.66
C LEU A 171 -15.94 5.66 -1.87
N ASP A 172 -17.11 5.71 -2.53
CA ASP A 172 -18.32 5.18 -1.94
C ASP A 172 -18.26 3.65 -1.76
N ASP A 173 -19.19 3.12 -0.96
CA ASP A 173 -19.24 1.69 -0.61
C ASP A 173 -19.33 0.80 -1.83
N ALA A 174 -20.21 1.13 -2.77
CA ALA A 174 -20.45 0.30 -3.95
C ALA A 174 -19.20 0.21 -4.82
N THR A 175 -18.56 1.36 -5.09
CA THR A 175 -17.34 1.46 -5.89
C THR A 175 -16.18 0.73 -5.22
N TYR A 176 -16.01 0.91 -3.90
CA TYR A 176 -14.97 0.21 -3.15
C TYR A 176 -15.17 -1.30 -3.18
N THR A 177 -16.38 -1.77 -2.85
CA THR A 177 -16.73 -3.19 -2.85
C THR A 177 -16.57 -3.83 -4.23
N GLN A 178 -16.95 -3.12 -5.30
CA GLN A 178 -16.74 -3.59 -6.67
C GLN A 178 -15.25 -3.81 -6.95
N LYS A 179 -14.39 -2.82 -6.67
CA LYS A 179 -12.94 -2.93 -6.87
C LYS A 179 -12.31 -4.06 -6.07
N VAL A 180 -12.71 -4.22 -4.81
CA VAL A 180 -12.28 -5.35 -3.97
C VAL A 180 -12.66 -6.68 -4.61
N GLY A 181 -13.88 -6.78 -5.14
CA GLY A 181 -14.37 -7.97 -5.86
C GLY A 181 -13.53 -8.28 -7.10
N GLU A 182 -13.30 -7.28 -7.95
CA GLU A 182 -12.49 -7.42 -9.18
C GLU A 182 -11.07 -7.92 -8.87
N ILE A 183 -10.40 -7.30 -7.90
CA ILE A 183 -9.04 -7.70 -7.49
C ILE A 183 -9.03 -9.10 -6.87
N ARG A 184 -10.00 -9.41 -6.01
CA ARG A 184 -10.09 -10.73 -5.37
C ARG A 184 -10.29 -11.84 -6.40
N GLU A 185 -11.14 -11.63 -7.40
CA GLU A 185 -11.36 -12.61 -8.47
C GLU A 185 -10.14 -12.74 -9.39
N ALA A 186 -9.43 -11.64 -9.68
CA ALA A 186 -8.16 -11.69 -10.42
C ALA A 186 -7.10 -12.55 -9.71
N ILE A 187 -7.05 -12.51 -8.37
CA ILE A 187 -6.16 -13.33 -7.56
C ILE A 187 -6.58 -14.80 -7.58
N LYS A 188 -7.86 -15.11 -7.25
CA LYS A 188 -8.36 -16.50 -7.16
C LYS A 188 -8.27 -17.28 -8.47
N HIS A 189 -8.61 -16.64 -9.59
CA HIS A 189 -8.65 -17.31 -10.89
C HIS A 189 -7.27 -17.86 -11.26
N ARG A 190 -6.20 -17.14 -10.90
CA ARG A 190 -4.81 -17.50 -11.22
C ARG A 190 -4.17 -18.46 -10.22
N GLU A 191 -4.62 -18.48 -8.96
CA GLU A 191 -4.24 -19.54 -8.02
C GLU A 191 -4.77 -20.91 -8.50
N SER A 192 -5.99 -20.94 -9.02
CA SER A 192 -6.64 -22.15 -9.56
C SER A 192 -5.97 -22.65 -10.84
N ASP A 193 -5.55 -21.74 -11.73
CA ASP A 193 -4.81 -22.09 -12.96
C ASP A 193 -3.41 -22.65 -12.66
N SER A 194 -2.76 -22.19 -11.58
CA SER A 194 -1.42 -22.66 -11.19
C SER A 194 -1.39 -24.10 -10.65
N CYS A 195 -2.52 -24.59 -10.11
CA CYS A 195 -2.66 -25.94 -9.57
C CYS A 195 -2.88 -27.00 -10.66
N CYS A 196 -3.28 -26.59 -11.87
CA CYS A 196 -3.62 -27.47 -12.99
C CYS A 196 -2.46 -27.76 -13.96
N LEU A 197 -1.21 -27.46 -13.60
CA LEU A 197 -0.06 -27.85 -14.43
C LEU A 197 0.18 -29.36 -14.29
N PRO A 198 0.08 -30.16 -15.37
CA PRO A 198 0.38 -31.59 -15.30
C PRO A 198 1.85 -31.77 -14.93
N GLU A 199 2.12 -32.66 -13.97
CA GLU A 199 3.45 -33.18 -13.71
C GLU A 199 4.09 -33.58 -15.04
N LYS A 200 5.22 -32.94 -15.37
CA LYS A 200 5.99 -33.36 -16.54
C LYS A 200 6.43 -34.80 -16.30
N VAL A 201 5.79 -35.73 -17.01
CA VAL A 201 6.23 -37.12 -17.12
C VAL A 201 7.65 -37.09 -17.69
N GLY A 202 8.61 -37.48 -16.86
CA GLY A 202 10.00 -37.64 -17.27
C GLY A 202 10.10 -38.71 -18.35
N VAL A 203 10.81 -38.37 -19.43
CA VAL A 203 11.40 -39.32 -20.37
C VAL A 203 12.90 -39.32 -20.10
#